data_AF-A0A2A5MC80-F1
#
_entry.id   AF-A0A2A5MC80-F1
#
_cell.length_a   1.000
_cell.length_b   1.000
_cell.length_c   1.000
_cell.angle_alpha   90.00
_cell.angle_beta   90.00
_cell.angle_gamma   90.00
#
_symmetry.space_group_name_H-M   'P 1'
#
loop_
_entity.id
_entity.type
_entity.pdbx_description
1 polymer ?
#
loop_
_entity_poly.entity_id
_entity_poly.type
_entity_poly.pdbx_seq_one_letter_code
_entity_poly.pdbx_strand_id
1 'polypeptide(L)'
;MSFGASASGYTAYCGPYTIEAKVGEMDVINGERVTSQKITNLGADGIKIDMGLMPAKDGNNYGFQYIHRPGSESRFLNVQLLQNSMDTPKLIGSFPCKKVNS
;
A
#
# COMPACT_ATOMS: atom_id res chain seq x y z
N MET A 1 -30.09 -2.86 -16.47
CA MET A 1 -29.83 -3.10 -15.03
C MET A 1 -28.58 -2.32 -14.68
N SER A 2 -28.72 -1.31 -13.84
CA SER A 2 -27.67 -0.36 -13.47
C SER A 2 -26.79 -1.01 -12.40
N PHE A 3 -25.56 -1.39 -12.74
CA PHE A 3 -24.59 -1.90 -11.76
C PHE A 3 -23.93 -0.71 -11.04
N GLY A 4 -24.71 -0.04 -10.20
CA GLY A 4 -24.23 0.96 -9.26
C GLY A 4 -23.78 0.27 -7.97
N ALA A 5 -22.56 -0.28 -7.98
CA ALA A 5 -21.81 -0.56 -6.77
C ALA A 5 -20.49 0.20 -6.90
N SER A 6 -20.49 1.46 -6.47
CA SER A 6 -19.25 2.19 -6.24
C SER A 6 -18.52 1.46 -5.12
N ALA A 7 -17.56 0.60 -5.44
CA ALA A 7 -16.57 0.19 -4.47
C ALA A 7 -15.79 1.45 -4.10
N SER A 8 -16.17 2.12 -3.02
CA SER A 8 -15.71 3.50 -2.73
C SER A 8 -14.25 3.58 -2.28
N GLY A 9 -13.57 2.43 -2.17
CA GLY A 9 -12.23 2.32 -1.62
C GLY A 9 -12.10 1.15 -0.64
N TYR A 10 -10.96 1.06 0.03
CA TYR A 10 -10.78 0.18 1.18
C TYR A 10 -9.83 0.82 2.21
N THR A 11 -10.04 0.48 3.48
CA THR A 11 -9.08 0.75 4.56
C THR A 11 -8.46 -0.56 5.01
N ALA A 12 -7.14 -0.58 5.18
CA ALA A 12 -6.40 -1.72 5.70
C ALA A 12 -5.44 -1.30 6.80
N TYR A 13 -5.37 -2.09 7.87
CA TYR A 13 -4.37 -1.93 8.94
C TYR A 13 -3.27 -2.97 8.79
N CYS A 14 -2.03 -2.51 8.66
CA CYS A 14 -0.84 -3.33 8.45
C CYS A 14 0.22 -2.97 9.50
N GLY A 15 0.18 -3.60 10.67
CA GLY A 15 1.06 -3.23 11.79
C GLY A 15 0.86 -1.76 12.20
N PRO A 16 1.90 -0.90 12.16
CA PRO A 16 1.78 0.53 12.48
C PRO A 16 1.26 1.38 11.31
N TYR A 17 0.93 0.78 10.16
CA TYR A 17 0.50 1.50 8.96
C TYR A 17 -1.02 1.36 8.75
N THR A 18 -1.67 2.47 8.46
CA THR A 18 -3.03 2.53 7.94
C THR A 18 -2.97 2.90 6.47
N ILE A 19 -3.56 2.07 5.61
CA ILE A 19 -3.70 2.32 4.18
C ILE A 19 -5.15 2.66 3.89
N GLU A 20 -5.38 3.76 3.17
CA GLU A 20 -6.68 4.14 2.65
C GLU A 20 -6.57 4.28 1.13
N ALA A 21 -7.20 3.36 0.41
CA ALA A 21 -7.29 3.41 -1.04
C ALA A 21 -8.68 3.87 -1.44
N LYS A 22 -8.78 4.74 -2.44
CA LYS A 22 -10.05 5.20 -3.03
C LYS A 22 -9.99 5.04 -4.54
N VAL A 23 -11.12 4.68 -5.15
CA VAL A 23 -11.16 4.49 -6.60
C VAL A 23 -10.86 5.80 -7.32
N GLY A 24 -9.86 5.75 -8.23
CA GLY A 24 -9.43 6.92 -9.00
C GLY A 24 -8.42 7.83 -8.28
N GLU A 25 -8.07 7.52 -7.03
CA GLU A 25 -7.06 8.26 -6.26
C GLU A 25 -5.83 7.39 -5.96
N MET A 26 -4.71 8.05 -5.64
CA MET A 26 -3.57 7.37 -5.06
C MET A 26 -3.82 7.08 -3.58
N ASP A 27 -3.27 5.97 -3.10
CA ASP A 27 -3.42 5.49 -1.75
C ASP A 27 -2.83 6.49 -0.74
N VAL A 28 -3.42 6.53 0.44
CA VAL A 28 -2.98 7.32 1.58
C VAL A 28 -2.42 6.38 2.63
N ILE A 29 -1.19 6.62 3.07
CA ILE A 29 -0.53 5.85 4.13
C ILE A 29 -0.36 6.75 5.34
N ASN A 30 -0.93 6.36 6.50
CA ASN A 30 -0.90 7.13 7.74
C ASN A 30 -1.35 8.59 7.57
N GLY A 31 -2.36 8.83 6.72
CA GLY A 31 -2.86 10.18 6.43
C GLY A 31 -1.97 11.00 5.48
N GLU A 32 -1.00 10.37 4.81
CA GLU A 32 -0.16 10.99 3.77
C GLU A 32 -0.39 10.32 2.41
N ARG A 33 -0.79 11.11 1.41
CA ARG A 33 -0.96 10.61 0.05
C ARG A 33 0.40 10.25 -0.54
N VAL A 34 0.52 9.04 -1.09
CA VAL A 34 1.74 8.62 -1.78
C VAL A 34 2.04 9.54 -2.97
N THR A 35 3.32 9.68 -3.32
CA THR A 35 3.77 10.51 -4.44
C THR A 35 3.89 9.73 -5.74
N SER A 36 3.97 8.39 -5.65
CA SER A 36 3.89 7.50 -6.80
C SER A 36 3.18 6.20 -6.44
N GLN A 37 2.49 5.61 -7.43
CA GLN A 37 1.75 4.37 -7.29
C GLN A 37 1.75 3.60 -8.61
N LYS A 38 2.05 2.31 -8.53
CA LYS A 38 1.97 1.37 -9.64
C LYS A 38 1.18 0.14 -9.22
N ILE A 39 0.02 -0.03 -9.84
CA ILE A 39 -0.86 -1.18 -9.63
C ILE A 39 -0.50 -2.27 -10.65
N THR A 40 -0.35 -3.50 -10.17
CA THR A 40 -0.13 -4.71 -10.96
C THR A 40 -1.16 -5.76 -10.58
N ASN A 41 -1.93 -6.24 -11.54
CA ASN A 41 -2.88 -7.35 -11.32
C ASN A 41 -2.10 -8.68 -11.32
N LEU A 42 -2.32 -9.50 -10.30
CA LEU A 42 -1.64 -10.78 -10.09
C LEU A 42 -2.57 -11.98 -10.36
N GLY A 43 -3.35 -11.93 -11.43
CA GLY A 43 -4.34 -12.96 -11.76
C GLY A 43 -5.78 -12.43 -11.63
N ALA A 44 -6.71 -13.30 -11.25
CA ALA A 44 -8.15 -12.99 -11.22
C ALA A 44 -8.53 -12.04 -10.08
N ASP A 45 -7.95 -12.22 -8.90
CA ASP A 45 -8.26 -11.50 -7.65
C ASP A 45 -7.01 -10.96 -6.93
N GLY A 46 -5.81 -11.38 -7.33
CA GLY A 46 -4.56 -10.91 -6.76
C GLY A 46 -4.20 -9.49 -7.22
N ILE A 47 -3.62 -8.70 -6.32
CA ILE A 47 -3.14 -7.35 -6.62
C ILE A 47 -1.80 -7.09 -5.92
N LYS A 48 -0.93 -6.37 -6.60
CA LYS A 48 0.29 -5.79 -6.05
C LYS A 48 0.31 -4.30 -6.35
N ILE A 49 0.60 -3.49 -5.33
CA ILE A 49 0.70 -2.05 -5.44
C ILE A 49 2.07 -1.64 -4.90
N ASP A 50 2.94 -1.17 -5.80
CA ASP A 50 4.21 -0.55 -5.41
C ASP A 50 3.99 0.96 -5.29
N MET A 51 4.39 1.55 -4.16
CA MET A 51 4.15 2.96 -3.85
C MET A 51 5.42 3.63 -3.34
N GLY A 52 5.54 4.93 -3.59
CA GLY A 52 6.59 5.78 -3.02
C GLY A 52 6.00 6.97 -2.29
N LEU A 53 6.58 7.33 -1.14
CA LEU A 53 6.26 8.55 -0.39
C LEU A 53 7.56 9.32 -0.15
N MET A 54 7.75 10.39 -0.92
CA MET A 54 9.02 11.13 -0.99
C MET A 54 8.80 12.64 -1.23
N PRO A 55 9.21 13.52 -0.30
CA PRO A 55 9.46 13.21 1.10
C PRO A 55 8.16 12.88 1.85
N ALA A 56 8.24 12.05 2.89
CA ALA A 56 7.21 11.97 3.92
C ALA A 56 7.31 13.16 4.88
N LYS A 57 6.28 13.39 5.71
CA LYS A 57 6.23 14.48 6.69
C LYS A 57 7.38 14.45 7.71
N ASP A 58 7.91 13.27 8.01
CA ASP A 58 9.04 13.10 8.92
C ASP A 58 10.42 13.38 8.26
N GLY A 59 10.43 13.74 6.97
CA GLY A 59 11.63 14.04 6.20
C GLY A 59 12.30 12.81 5.57
N ASN A 60 11.76 11.61 5.80
CA ASN A 60 12.28 10.38 5.22
C ASN A 60 11.63 10.07 3.86
N ASN A 61 12.25 9.14 3.13
CA ASN A 61 11.71 8.59 1.89
C ASN A 61 11.31 7.13 2.13
N TYR A 62 10.10 6.76 1.71
CA TYR A 62 9.60 5.40 1.92
C TYR A 62 9.16 4.75 0.61
N GLY A 63 9.51 3.47 0.48
CA GLY A 63 8.96 2.57 -0.52
C GLY A 63 8.01 1.60 0.17
N PHE A 64 6.81 1.44 -0.38
CA PHE A 64 5.81 0.51 0.12
C PHE A 64 5.42 -0.48 -0.97
N GLN A 65 5.14 -1.71 -0.57
CA GLN A 65 4.62 -2.72 -1.47
C GLN A 65 3.48 -3.47 -0.76
N TYR A 66 2.26 -3.15 -1.16
CA TYR A 66 1.07 -3.88 -0.74
C TYR A 66 0.83 -5.06 -1.67
N ILE A 67 0.64 -6.25 -1.12
CA ILE A 67 0.36 -7.45 -1.90
C ILE A 67 -0.82 -8.20 -1.29
N HIS A 68 -1.77 -8.53 -2.15
CA HIS A 68 -2.82 -9.52 -1.92
C HIS A 68 -2.61 -10.65 -2.94
N ARG A 69 -2.37 -11.87 -2.43
CA ARG A 69 -2.12 -13.02 -3.31
C ARG A 69 -3.44 -13.52 -3.90
N PRO A 70 -3.44 -13.94 -5.18
CA PRO A 70 -4.62 -14.54 -5.78
C PRO A 70 -5.05 -15.79 -5.01
N GLY A 71 -6.36 -15.98 -4.83
CA GLY A 71 -6.94 -17.12 -4.10
C GLY A 71 -6.59 -17.17 -2.61
N SER A 72 -6.14 -16.06 -2.00
CA SER A 72 -5.76 -16.02 -0.59
C SER A 72 -6.23 -14.75 0.11
N GLU A 73 -6.83 -14.90 1.29
CA GLU A 73 -7.15 -13.76 2.17
C GLU A 73 -5.90 -13.05 2.71
N SER A 74 -4.70 -13.61 2.49
CA SER A 74 -3.46 -13.05 2.98
C SER A 74 -3.09 -11.77 2.25
N ARG A 75 -2.84 -10.74 3.04
CA ARG A 75 -2.41 -9.42 2.58
C ARG A 75 -1.22 -8.99 3.41
N PHE A 76 -0.26 -8.32 2.79
CA PHE A 76 0.93 -7.85 3.48
C PHE A 76 1.39 -6.53 2.89
N LEU A 77 1.98 -5.72 3.76
CA LEU A 77 2.65 -4.49 3.42
C LEU A 77 4.13 -4.66 3.73
N ASN A 78 4.95 -4.66 2.68
CA ASN A 78 6.39 -4.49 2.82
C ASN A 78 6.68 -2.99 2.83
N VAL A 79 7.55 -2.57 3.74
CA VAL A 79 7.99 -1.18 3.87
C VAL A 79 9.50 -1.15 3.84
N GLN A 80 10.06 -0.21 3.09
CA GLN A 80 11.48 0.04 3.03
C GLN A 80 11.73 1.53 3.26
N LEU A 81 12.61 1.87 4.21
CA LEU A 81 13.19 3.19 4.29
C LEU A 81 14.20 3.35 3.14
N LEU A 82 13.97 4.32 2.26
CA LEU A 82 14.84 4.62 1.13
C LEU A 82 15.97 5.53 1.61
N GLN A 83 17.19 5.03 1.51
CA GLN A 83 18.40 5.74 1.92
C GLN A 83 19.09 6.35 0.70
N ASN A 84 19.79 7.47 0.92
CA ASN A 84 20.51 8.17 -0.14
C ASN A 84 21.83 7.48 -0.55
N SER A 85 22.23 6.41 0.13
CA SER A 85 23.44 5.64 -0.15
C SER A 85 23.12 4.16 -0.31
N MET A 86 23.68 3.55 -1.36
CA MET A 86 23.57 2.12 -1.64
C MET A 86 24.35 1.25 -0.64
N ASP A 87 25.32 1.83 0.06
CA ASP A 87 26.16 1.15 1.06
C ASP A 87 25.49 1.10 2.44
N THR A 88 24.40 1.85 2.62
CA THR A 88 23.69 1.87 3.90
C THR A 88 22.79 0.62 4.00
N PRO A 89 22.74 -0.07 5.16
CA PRO A 89 21.88 -1.23 5.34
C PRO A 89 20.41 -0.87 5.13
N LYS A 90 19.73 -1.65 4.26
CA LYS A 90 18.30 -1.49 4.01
C LYS A 90 17.51 -1.77 5.28
N LEU A 91 16.71 -0.81 5.71
CA LEU A 91 15.73 -0.99 6.77
C LEU A 91 14.40 -1.41 6.13
N ILE A 92 14.01 -2.66 6.33
CA ILE A 92 12.83 -3.28 5.73
C ILE A 92 11.94 -3.87 6.83
N GLY A 93 10.63 -3.67 6.73
CA GLY A 93 9.62 -4.34 7.54
C GLY A 93 8.58 -5.02 6.66
N SER A 94 7.97 -6.10 7.15
CA SER A 94 6.83 -6.77 6.50
C SER A 94 5.72 -6.96 7.52
N PHE A 95 4.53 -6.47 7.20
CA PHE A 95 3.41 -6.40 8.12
C PHE A 95 2.19 -7.10 7.53
N PRO A 96 1.59 -8.09 8.22
CA PRO A 96 0.33 -8.65 7.77
C PRO A 96 -0.77 -7.58 7.84
N CYS A 97 -1.60 -7.52 6.82
CA CYS A 97 -2.67 -6.54 6.71
C CYS A 97 -4.03 -7.18 7.01
N LYS A 98 -4.88 -6.43 7.71
CA LYS A 98 -6.30 -6.76 7.92
C LYS A 98 -7.16 -5.69 7.27
N LYS A 99 -8.08 -6.10 6.40
CA LYS A 99 -9.09 -5.19 5.86
C LYS A 99 -10.05 -4.81 7.00
N VAL A 100 -10.37 -3.54 7.11
CA VAL A 100 -11.44 -3.07 8.00
C VAL A 100 -12.71 -3.12 7.19
N ASN A 101 -13.68 -3.95 7.58
CA ASN A 101 -15.02 -3.84 7.02
C ASN A 101 -15.68 -2.61 7.65
N SER A 102 -15.92 -1.59 6.83
CA SER A 102 -16.96 -0.58 7.04
C SER A 102 -18.28 -1.11 6.47
#